data_AF-A0A2D6R2A6-F1
#
_entry.id   AF-A0A2D6R2A6-F1
#
_cell.length_a   1.000
_cell.length_b   1.000
_cell.length_c   1.000
_cell.angle_alpha   90.00
_cell.angle_beta   90.00
_cell.angle_gamma   90.00
#
_symmetry.space_group_name_H-M   'P 1'
#
loop_
_entity.id
_entity.type
_entity.pdbx_description
1 polymer ?
#
loop_
_entity_poly.entity_id
_entity_poly.type
_entity_poly.pdbx_seq_one_letter_code
_entity_poly.pdbx_strand_id
1 'polypeptide(L)' 'MTLSCPSCGNEQNFLVKTLRMHVVHLEDSRVEVSEESRPAVLEVLCDECEEELNLADFEEPLRREMLLTVGSR' A
#
# COMPACT_ATOMS: atom_id res chain seq x y z
N MET A 1 -6.10 -6.51 -17.71
CA MET A 1 -5.00 -7.47 -17.94
C MET A 1 -4.47 -7.95 -16.59
N THR A 2 -3.68 -9.03 -16.53
CA THR A 2 -2.97 -9.44 -15.31
C THR A 2 -1.72 -8.58 -15.14
N LEU A 3 -1.53 -7.99 -13.97
CA LEU A 3 -0.28 -7.35 -13.60
C LEU A 3 0.82 -8.41 -13.59
N SER A 4 1.93 -8.16 -14.28
CA SER A 4 3.10 -9.05 -14.28
C SER A 4 4.38 -8.29 -13.94
N CYS A 5 5.24 -8.90 -13.14
CA CYS A 5 6.56 -8.36 -12.84
C CYS A 5 7.43 -8.41 -14.11
N PRO A 6 7.99 -7.27 -14.57
CA PRO A 6 8.81 -7.25 -15.78
C PRO A 6 10.14 -7.99 -15.62
N SER A 7 10.63 -8.13 -14.38
CA SER A 7 11.94 -8.72 -14.08
C SER A 7 11.92 -10.25 -13.95
N CYS A 8 10.86 -10.85 -13.38
CA CYS A 8 10.78 -12.30 -13.17
C CYS A 8 9.52 -12.98 -13.73
N GLY A 9 8.54 -12.22 -14.23
CA GLY A 9 7.30 -12.77 -14.78
C GLY A 9 6.27 -13.22 -13.75
N ASN A 10 6.45 -12.88 -12.48
CA ASN A 10 5.44 -13.15 -11.44
C ASN A 10 4.13 -12.40 -11.72
N GLU A 11 3.00 -13.09 -11.61
CA GLU A 11 1.65 -12.55 -11.87
C GLU A 11 0.68 -12.73 -10.69
N GLN A 12 1.15 -13.28 -9.56
CA GLN A 12 0.27 -13.74 -8.48
C GLN A 12 0.33 -12.83 -7.26
N ASN A 13 1.52 -12.66 -6.68
CA ASN A 13 1.68 -12.05 -5.37
C ASN A 13 2.54 -10.79 -5.47
N PHE A 14 2.10 -9.73 -4.81
CA PHE A 14 2.84 -8.47 -4.75
C PHE A 14 2.79 -7.94 -3.33
N LEU A 15 3.90 -7.36 -2.88
CA LEU A 15 4.00 -6.69 -1.60
C LEU A 15 3.56 -5.24 -1.77
N VAL A 16 2.64 -4.77 -0.95
CA VAL A 16 2.22 -3.37 -0.95
C VAL A 16 2.65 -2.72 0.36
N LYS A 17 3.57 -1.76 0.29
CA LYS A 17 3.96 -0.98 1.48
C LYS A 17 2.99 0.17 1.66
N THR A 18 2.39 0.24 2.83
CA THR A 18 1.47 1.32 3.19
C THR A 18 2.00 2.13 4.35
N LEU A 19 1.55 3.38 4.41
CA LEU A 19 1.76 4.26 5.55
C LEU A 19 0.41 4.76 6.06
N ARG A 20 0.23 4.63 7.37
CA ARG A 20 -0.87 5.25 8.10
C ARG A 20 -0.28 6.11 9.20
N MET A 21 -0.75 7.35 9.28
CA MET A 21 -0.29 8.33 10.25
C MET A 21 -1.38 8.55 11.30
N HIS A 22 -0.96 8.65 12.56
CA HIS A 22 -1.84 8.95 13.68
C HIS A 22 -1.38 10.24 14.34
N VAL A 23 -2.32 11.13 14.64
CA VAL A 23 -2.06 12.27 15.52
C VAL A 23 -2.28 11.78 16.95
N VAL A 24 -1.22 11.86 17.76
CA VAL A 24 -1.24 11.48 19.17
C VAL A 24 -1.15 12.69 20.09
N HIS A 25 -1.93 12.69 21.15
CA HIS A 25 -1.82 13.62 22.28
C HIS A 25 -1.23 12.90 23.48
N LEU A 26 -0.31 13.59 24.17
CA LEU A 26 0.34 13.12 25.39
C LEU A 26 -0.11 14.01 26.54
N GLU A 27 -0.90 13.47 27.46
CA GLU A 27 -1.39 14.20 28.64
C GLU A 27 -1.34 13.28 29.86
N ASP A 28 -0.79 13.76 30.99
CA ASP A 28 -0.71 13.04 32.26
C ASP A 28 -0.23 11.58 32.15
N SER A 29 0.81 11.33 31.36
CA SER A 29 1.38 9.99 31.07
C SER A 29 0.44 9.04 30.30
N ARG A 30 -0.60 9.57 29.66
CA ARG A 30 -1.49 8.84 28.76
C ARG A 30 -1.25 9.24 27.32
N VAL A 31 -1.44 8.28 26.40
CA VAL A 31 -1.37 8.49 24.95
C VAL A 31 -2.79 8.35 24.41
N GLU A 32 -3.28 9.39 23.74
CA GLU A 32 -4.59 9.38 23.08
C GLU A 32 -4.41 9.61 21.58
N VAL A 33 -5.17 8.89 20.76
CA VAL A 33 -5.17 9.06 19.30
C VAL A 33 -6.36 9.94 18.94
N SER A 34 -6.10 11.07 18.27
CA SER A 34 -7.12 12.07 17.95
C SER A 34 -7.56 12.02 16.50
N GLU A 35 -6.62 11.72 15.60
CA GLU A 35 -6.87 11.65 14.17
C GLU A 35 -6.06 10.51 13.54
N GLU A 36 -6.60 9.97 12.45
CA GLU A 36 -5.98 8.92 11.67
C GLU A 36 -6.09 9.25 10.18
N SER A 37 -4.96 9.17 9.48
CA SER A 37 -4.93 9.33 8.03
C SER A 37 -5.50 8.09 7.34
N ARG A 38 -6.05 8.28 6.14
CA ARG A 38 -6.24 7.13 5.24
C ARG A 38 -4.87 6.50 4.92
N PRO A 39 -4.78 5.17 4.78
CA PRO A 39 -3.57 4.52 4.30
C PRO A 39 -3.15 5.08 2.95
N ALA A 40 -1.89 5.49 2.85
CA ALA A 40 -1.24 5.79 1.59
C ALA A 40 -0.45 4.56 1.13
N VAL A 41 -0.50 4.22 -0.16
CA VAL A 41 0.43 3.25 -0.76
C VAL A 41 1.72 3.99 -1.10
N LEU A 42 2.83 3.48 -0.60
CA LEU A 42 4.17 4.03 -0.85
C LEU A 42 4.85 3.30 -2.00
N GLU A 43 4.86 1.98 -1.95
CA GLU A 43 5.58 1.12 -2.90
C GLU A 43 4.78 -0.15 -3.18
N VAL A 44 4.91 -0.67 -4.39
CA VAL A 44 4.46 -2.01 -4.77
C VAL A 44 5.67 -2.79 -5.24
N LEU A 45 5.95 -3.94 -4.64
CA LEU A 45 7.11 -4.76 -4.97
C LEU A 45 6.66 -6.15 -5.44
N CYS A 46 7.42 -6.74 -6.33
CA CYS A 46 7.34 -8.18 -6.60
C CYS A 46 7.78 -8.95 -5.35
N ASP A 47 7.01 -9.94 -4.90
CA ASP A 47 7.39 -10.75 -3.74
C ASP A 47 8.54 -11.72 -4.03
N GLU A 48 8.71 -12.14 -5.29
CA GLU A 48 9.80 -13.06 -5.68
C GLU A 48 11.18 -12.40 -5.83
N CYS A 49 11.24 -11.22 -6.45
CA CYS A 49 12.52 -10.60 -6.82
C CYS A 49 12.71 -9.17 -6.28
N GLU A 50 11.76 -8.68 -5.49
CA GLU A 50 11.79 -7.35 -4.84
C GLU A 50 11.83 -6.16 -5.83
N GLU A 51 11.64 -6.40 -7.13
CA GLU A 51 11.51 -5.35 -8.14
C GLU A 51 10.34 -4.42 -7.79
N GLU A 52 10.56 -3.11 -7.87
CA GLU A 52 9.53 -2.11 -7.65
C GLU A 52 8.66 -1.95 -8.91
N LEU A 53 7.34 -2.04 -8.73
CA LEU A 53 6.36 -1.77 -9.77
C LEU A 53 5.77 -0.38 -9.57
N ASN A 54 5.79 0.42 -10.62
CA ASN A 54 5.18 1.73 -10.60
C ASN A 54 3.65 1.61 -10.65
N LEU A 55 3.00 1.94 -9.54
CA LEU A 55 1.55 1.91 -9.40
C LEU A 55 0.80 2.77 -10.45
N ALA A 56 1.44 3.81 -10.99
CA ALA A 56 0.82 4.65 -12.03
C ALA A 56 0.60 3.88 -13.34
N ASP A 57 1.38 2.84 -13.59
CA ASP A 57 1.34 2.03 -14.83
C ASP A 57 0.24 0.96 -14.78
N PHE A 58 -0.42 0.80 -13.63
CA PHE A 58 -1.50 -0.17 -13.45
C PHE A 58 -2.76 0.35 -14.14
N GLU A 59 -3.53 -0.56 -14.73
CA GLU A 59 -4.86 -0.23 -15.26
C GLU A 59 -5.73 0.40 -14.17
N GLU A 60 -6.43 1.48 -14.51
CA GLU A 60 -7.20 2.29 -13.54
C GLU A 60 -8.17 1.46 -12.68
N PRO A 61 -8.92 0.46 -13.20
CA PRO A 61 -9.78 -0.39 -12.39
C PRO A 61 -8.99 -1.20 -11.34
N LEU A 62 -7.87 -1.81 -11.74
CA LEU A 62 -7.03 -2.63 -10.87
C LEU A 62 -6.37 -1.77 -9.78
N ARG A 63 -5.84 -0.60 -10.17
CA ARG A 63 -5.27 0.37 -9.23
C ARG A 63 -6.28 0.79 -8.18
N ARG A 64 -7.51 1.10 -8.61
CA ARG A 64 -8.60 1.50 -7.71
C ARG A 64 -8.99 0.37 -6.76
N GLU A 65 -9.15 -0.85 -7.28
CA GLU A 65 -9.46 -2.03 -6.48
C GLU A 65 -8.38 -2.29 -5.43
N MET A 66 -7.10 -2.20 -5.80
CA MET A 66 -5.99 -2.38 -4.87
C MET A 66 -6.00 -1.31 -3.77
N LEU A 67 -6.15 -0.03 -4.11
CA LEU A 67 -6.23 1.06 -3.13
C LEU A 67 -7.41 0.88 -2.16
N LEU A 68 -8.57 0.43 -2.64
CA LEU A 68 -9.74 0.16 -1.80
C LEU A 68 -9.50 -1.05 -0.89
N THR A 69 -8.94 -2.13 -1.43
CA THR A 69 -8.66 -3.36 -0.68
C THR A 69 -7.66 -3.12 0.43
N VAL A 70 -6.56 -2.45 0.10
CA VAL A 70 -5.48 -2.15 1.03
C VAL A 70 -5.89 -1.05 2.03
N GLY A 71 -6.69 -0.07 1.61
CA GLY A 71 -7.18 1.02 2.46
C GLY A 71 -8.38 0.68 3.36
N SER A 72 -9.00 -0.49 3.20
CA SER A 72 -10.19 -0.93 3.95
C SER A 72 -9.90 -1.50 5.35
N ARG A 73 -8.63 -1.68 5.68
CA ARG A 73 -8.13 -2.21 6.96
C ARG A 73 -7.38 -1.11 7.69
#